data_AF-A0A518FLW5-F1
#
_entry.id   AF-A0A518FLW5-F1
#
_cell.length_a   1.000
_cell.length_b   1.000
_cell.length_c   1.000
_cell.angle_alpha   90.00
_cell.angle_beta   90.00
_cell.angle_gamma   90.00
#
_symmetry.space_group_name_H-M   'P 1'
#
loop_
_entity.id
_entity.type
_entity.pdbx_description
1 polymer ?
#
loop_
_entity_poly.entity_id
_entity_poly.type
_entity_poly.pdbx_seq_one_letter_code
_entity_poly.pdbx_strand_id
1 'polypeptide(L)'
;MSESVHLSETEQASLQKILSIKDLEAQKRMAYPFWALAGIVFLISQAAIFWDPMVCIALMPLAFAMLMVGMARFGYYRLYRIIHFQNTMIDEAGNRD
;
A
#
# COMPACT_ATOMS: atom_id res chain seq x y z
N MET A 1 14.32 20.23 19.82
CA MET A 1 13.48 19.56 20.83
C MET A 1 12.27 19.03 20.08
N SER A 2 12.18 17.70 19.89
CA SER A 2 11.00 17.08 19.28
C SER A 2 9.94 17.00 20.37
N GLU A 3 8.82 17.70 20.21
CA GLU A 3 7.67 17.52 21.11
C GLU A 3 7.28 16.05 21.11
N SER A 4 7.21 15.45 22.31
CA SER A 4 6.69 14.10 22.47
C SER A 4 5.21 14.14 22.12
N VAL A 5 4.86 13.61 20.95
CA VAL A 5 3.46 13.43 20.56
C VAL A 5 2.82 12.46 21.55
N HIS A 6 2.09 13.00 22.53
CA HIS A 6 1.30 12.21 23.45
C HIS A 6 0.10 11.64 22.68
N LEU A 7 0.26 10.42 22.18
CA LEU A 7 -0.82 9.64 21.59
C LEU A 7 -1.84 9.28 22.68
N SER A 8 -3.12 9.34 22.36
CA SER A 8 -4.18 8.79 23.22
C SER A 8 -4.00 7.28 23.37
N GLU A 9 -4.50 6.70 24.47
CA GLU A 9 -4.44 5.24 24.71
C GLU A 9 -5.00 4.43 23.54
N THR A 10 -6.03 4.95 22.86
CA THR A 10 -6.65 4.36 21.66
C THR A 10 -5.74 4.39 20.43
N GLU A 11 -5.00 5.48 20.23
CA GLU A 11 -4.03 5.60 19.14
C GLU A 11 -2.81 4.72 19.40
N GLN A 12 -2.37 4.63 20.66
CA GLN A 12 -1.26 3.79 21.07
C GLN A 12 -1.58 2.30 20.90
N ALA A 13 -2.78 1.87 21.28
CA ALA A 13 -3.25 0.50 21.03
C ALA A 13 -3.35 0.18 19.52
N SER A 14 -3.80 1.15 18.73
CA SER A 14 -3.83 1.01 17.27
C SER A 14 -2.43 0.91 16.68
N LEU A 15 -1.48 1.72 17.17
CA LEU A 15 -0.10 1.70 16.76
C LEU A 15 0.59 0.38 17.12
N GLN A 16 0.37 -0.14 18.33
CA GLN A 16 0.88 -1.46 18.75
C GLN A 16 0.30 -2.58 17.89
N LYS A 17 -0.99 -2.52 17.56
CA LYS A 17 -1.61 -3.49 16.66
C LYS A 17 -0.97 -3.46 15.27
N ILE A 18 -0.71 -2.27 14.73
CA ILE A 18 -0.01 -2.05 13.46
C ILE A 18 1.44 -2.59 13.52
N LEU A 19 2.17 -2.29 14.60
CA LEU A 19 3.56 -2.71 14.81
C LEU A 19 3.69 -4.23 15.07
N SER A 20 2.67 -4.87 15.64
CA SER A 20 2.67 -6.31 15.90
C SER A 20 2.54 -7.18 14.63
N ILE A 21 2.17 -6.58 13.49
CA ILE A 21 2.07 -7.29 12.21
C ILE A 21 3.49 -7.51 11.66
N LYS A 22 4.06 -8.68 11.96
CA LYS A 22 5.41 -9.07 11.50
C LYS A 22 5.49 -9.40 10.01
N ASP A 23 4.39 -9.83 9.39
CA ASP A 23 4.38 -10.25 7.99
C ASP A 23 3.48 -9.34 7.13
N LEU A 24 4.11 -8.32 6.55
CA LEU A 24 3.48 -7.42 5.57
C LEU A 24 3.78 -7.85 4.13
N GLU A 25 4.53 -8.95 3.90
CA GLU A 25 4.82 -9.41 2.55
C GLU A 25 3.55 -9.80 1.81
N ALA A 26 2.53 -10.28 2.51
CA ALA A 26 1.23 -10.58 1.92
C ALA A 26 0.61 -9.35 1.23
N GLN A 27 0.76 -8.14 1.77
CA GLN A 27 0.25 -6.91 1.13
C GLN A 27 1.01 -6.57 -0.16
N LYS A 28 2.34 -6.75 -0.16
CA LYS A 28 3.17 -6.61 -1.36
C LYS A 28 2.81 -7.68 -2.40
N ARG A 29 2.64 -8.94 -1.99
CA ARG A 29 2.26 -10.05 -2.88
C ARG A 29 0.89 -9.84 -3.51
N MET A 30 -0.05 -9.27 -2.76
CA MET A 30 -1.37 -8.92 -3.27
C MET A 30 -1.36 -7.74 -4.26
N ALA A 31 -0.36 -6.85 -4.23
CA ALA A 31 -0.28 -5.74 -5.19
C ALA A 31 0.02 -6.22 -6.63
N TYR A 32 0.87 -7.23 -6.78
CA TYR A 32 1.25 -7.78 -8.09
C TYR A 32 0.08 -8.28 -8.96
N PRO A 33 -0.88 -9.09 -8.48
CA PRO A 33 -2.01 -9.51 -9.29
C PRO A 33 -2.90 -8.34 -9.69
N PHE A 34 -3.07 -7.31 -8.84
CA PHE A 34 -3.81 -6.10 -9.22
C PHE A 34 -3.12 -5.31 -10.32
N TRP A 35 -1.79 -5.18 -10.28
CA TRP A 35 -1.03 -4.54 -11.35
C TRP A 35 -1.06 -5.35 -12.65
N ALA A 36 -0.93 -6.68 -12.56
CA ALA A 36 -1.04 -7.56 -13.72
C ALA A 36 -2.43 -7.45 -14.36
N LEU A 37 -3.49 -7.52 -13.56
CA LEU A 37 -4.87 -7.33 -14.02
C LEU A 37 -5.07 -5.94 -14.64
N ALA A 38 -4.57 -4.88 -14.01
CA ALA A 38 -4.64 -3.53 -14.55
C ALA A 38 -3.98 -3.42 -15.93
N GLY A 39 -2.79 -4.02 -16.09
CA GLY A 39 -2.09 -4.07 -17.36
C GLY A 39 -2.86 -4.84 -18.44
N ILE A 40 -3.44 -6.00 -18.08
CA ILE A 40 -4.26 -6.80 -19.00
C ILE A 40 -5.51 -6.02 -19.43
N VAL A 41 -6.25 -5.44 -18.47
CA VAL A 41 -7.47 -4.66 -18.77
C VAL A 41 -7.14 -3.45 -19.64
N PHE A 42 -6.00 -2.81 -19.42
CA PHE A 42 -5.52 -1.72 -20.28
C PHE A 42 -5.22 -2.18 -21.71
N LEU A 43 -4.53 -3.31 -21.91
CA LEU A 43 -4.27 -3.84 -23.26
C LEU A 43 -5.57 -4.22 -23.98
N ILE A 44 -6.52 -4.83 -23.27
CA ILE A 44 -7.85 -5.15 -23.79
C ILE A 44 -8.59 -3.86 -24.18
N SER A 45 -8.50 -2.80 -23.37
CA SER A 45 -9.15 -1.52 -23.70
C SER A 45 -8.58 -0.90 -24.98
N GLN A 46 -7.27 -0.98 -25.21
CA GLN A 46 -6.64 -0.49 -26.44
C GLN A 46 -7.12 -1.28 -27.68
N ALA A 47 -7.23 -2.61 -27.56
CA ALA A 47 -7.78 -3.44 -28.64
C ALA A 47 -9.26 -3.12 -28.91
N ALA A 48 -10.03 -2.81 -27.87
CA ALA A 48 -11.45 -2.47 -27.98
C ALA A 48 -11.70 -1.17 -28.78
N ILE A 49 -10.74 -0.25 -28.85
CA ILE A 49 -10.86 0.99 -29.65
C ILE A 49 -11.19 0.69 -31.12
N PHE A 50 -10.68 -0.42 -31.66
CA PHE A 50 -10.89 -0.80 -33.06
C PHE A 50 -12.26 -1.42 -33.34
N TRP A 51 -13.00 -1.84 -32.30
CA TRP A 51 -14.33 -2.45 -32.44
C TRP A 51 -15.45 -1.60 -31.85
N ASP A 52 -15.31 -1.14 -30.61
CA ASP A 52 -16.29 -0.33 -29.92
C ASP A 52 -15.61 0.66 -28.93
N PRO A 53 -15.63 1.97 -29.22
CA PRO A 53 -15.03 2.97 -28.37
C PRO A 53 -15.70 3.07 -26.98
N MET A 54 -16.97 2.68 -26.84
CA MET A 54 -17.67 2.70 -25.54
C MET A 54 -17.08 1.69 -24.56
N VAL A 55 -16.68 0.52 -25.05
CA VAL A 55 -16.01 -0.51 -24.24
C VAL A 55 -14.66 0.01 -23.73
N CYS A 56 -13.92 0.74 -24.55
CA CYS A 56 -12.67 1.39 -24.11
C CYS A 56 -12.91 2.39 -22.98
N ILE A 57 -13.93 3.25 -23.12
CA ILE A 57 -14.29 4.26 -22.10
C ILE A 57 -14.69 3.59 -20.78
N ALA A 58 -15.35 2.43 -20.83
CA ALA A 58 -15.73 1.68 -19.62
C ALA A 58 -14.54 0.95 -18.97
N LEU A 59 -13.62 0.40 -19.76
CA LEU A 59 -12.49 -0.40 -19.26
C LEU A 59 -11.32 0.44 -18.74
N MET A 60 -11.09 1.64 -19.29
CA MET A 60 -10.01 2.52 -18.83
C MET A 60 -10.10 2.91 -17.34
N PRO A 61 -11.25 3.37 -16.82
CA PRO A 61 -11.42 3.63 -15.39
C PRO A 61 -11.22 2.39 -14.53
N LEU A 62 -11.62 1.22 -15.02
CA LEU A 62 -11.45 -0.05 -14.32
C LEU A 62 -9.96 -0.43 -14.20
N ALA A 63 -9.19 -0.33 -15.29
CA ALA A 63 -7.75 -0.54 -15.27
C ALA A 63 -7.05 0.43 -14.30
N PHE A 64 -7.46 1.71 -14.33
CA PHE A 64 -6.92 2.72 -13.43
C PHE A 64 -7.23 2.44 -11.96
N ALA A 65 -8.47 2.04 -11.63
CA ALA A 65 -8.84 1.68 -10.27
C ALA A 65 -8.03 0.50 -9.75
N MET A 66 -7.83 -0.54 -10.56
CA MET A 66 -6.99 -1.70 -10.20
C MET A 66 -5.52 -1.29 -9.97
N LEU A 67 -4.99 -0.40 -10.80
CA LEU A 67 -3.64 0.13 -10.63
C LEU A 67 -3.49 0.91 -9.33
N MET A 68 -4.46 1.79 -9.02
CA MET A 68 -4.49 2.57 -7.77
C MET A 68 -4.57 1.67 -6.54
N VAL A 69 -5.38 0.60 -6.58
CA VAL A 69 -5.46 -0.38 -5.49
C VAL A 69 -4.11 -1.08 -5.28
N GLY A 70 -3.45 -1.53 -6.34
CA GLY A 70 -2.13 -2.14 -6.24
C GLY A 70 -1.08 -1.17 -5.68
N MET A 71 -1.11 0.09 -6.12
CA MET A 71 -0.20 1.14 -5.63
C MET A 71 -0.44 1.46 -4.16
N ALA A 72 -1.70 1.56 -3.72
CA ALA A 72 -2.04 1.77 -2.32
C ALA A 72 -1.52 0.64 -1.43
N ARG A 73 -1.71 -0.63 -1.84
CA ARG A 73 -1.19 -1.82 -1.13
C ARG A 73 0.34 -1.81 -1.02
N PHE A 74 1.04 -1.43 -2.08
CA PHE A 74 2.49 -1.28 -2.04
C PHE A 74 2.94 -0.10 -1.15
N GLY A 75 2.19 1.01 -1.19
CA GLY A 75 2.40 2.17 -0.33
C GLY A 75 2.28 1.82 1.15
N TYR A 76 1.25 1.06 1.53
CA TYR A 76 1.08 0.56 2.90
C TYR A 76 2.27 -0.31 3.31
N TYR A 77 2.69 -1.26 2.49
CA TYR A 77 3.89 -2.06 2.78
C TYR A 77 5.13 -1.18 3.07
N ARG A 78 5.36 -0.16 2.22
CA ARG A 78 6.53 0.72 2.37
C ARG A 78 6.43 1.59 3.62
N LEU A 79 5.26 2.15 3.92
CA LEU A 79 5.01 2.98 5.09
C LEU A 79 5.24 2.17 6.38
N TYR A 80 4.67 0.97 6.47
CA TYR A 80 4.83 0.09 7.61
C TYR A 80 6.29 -0.32 7.83
N ARG A 81 7.03 -0.60 6.76
CA ARG A 81 8.45 -0.95 6.86
C ARG A 81 9.29 0.21 7.41
N ILE A 82 8.98 1.45 7.01
CA ILE A 82 9.65 2.65 7.51
C ILE A 82 9.35 2.84 9.01
N ILE A 83 8.09 2.72 9.40
CA ILE A 83 7.66 2.83 10.81
C ILE A 83 8.36 1.77 11.66
N HIS A 84 8.39 0.51 11.21
CA HIS A 84 9.02 -0.57 11.96
C HIS A 84 10.54 -0.39 12.06
N PHE A 85 11.19 0.12 11.00
CA PHE A 85 12.62 0.43 11.02
C PHE A 85 12.95 1.56 11.99
N GLN A 86 12.14 2.62 12.00
CA GLN A 86 12.30 3.73 12.96
C GLN A 86 12.12 3.24 14.40
N ASN A 87 11.14 2.37 14.66
CA ASN A 87 10.90 1.85 15.99
C ASN A 87 12.07 1.00 16.51
N THR A 88 12.63 0.11 15.68
CA THR A 88 13.83 -0.66 16.06
C THR A 88 15.05 0.20 16.32
N MET A 89 15.22 1.31 15.57
CA MET A 89 16.33 2.24 15.80
C MET A 89 16.18 3.04 17.10
N ILE A 90 14.95 3.37 17.50
CA ILE A 90 14.67 4.06 18.77
C ILE A 90 14.92 3.12 19.95
N ASP A 91 14.48 1.86 19.86
CA ASP A 91 14.71 0.86 20.91
C ASP A 91 16.21 0.54 21.11
N GLU A 92 17.00 0.47 20.03
CA GLU A 92 18.46 0.28 20.12
C GLU A 92 19.20 1.51 20.68
N ALA A 93 18.68 2.71 20.43
CA ALA A 93 19.25 3.95 20.98
C ALA A 93 18.95 4.11 22.48
N GLY A 94 17.75 3.77 22.93
CA GLY A 94 17.37 3.84 24.36
C GLY A 94 17.98 2.76 25.24
N ASN A 95 18.52 1.68 24.67
CA ASN A 95 19.16 0.58 25.40
C ASN A 95 20.70 0.72 25.47
N ARG A 96 21.25 1.83 24.98
CA ARG A 96 22.69 2.16 25.03
C ARG A 96 23.04 3.25 26.06
N ASP A 97 22.04 3.80 26.73
CA ASP A 97 22.17 4.71 27.88
C ASP A 97 21.92 3.94 29.19
#